data_AF-A0A2A5Y115-F1
#
_entry.id   AF-A0A2A5Y115-F1
#
_cell.length_a   1.000
_cell.length_b   1.000
_cell.length_c   1.000
_cell.angle_alpha   90.00
_cell.angle_beta   90.00
_cell.angle_gamma   90.00
#
_symmetry.space_group_name_H-M   'P 1'
#
loop_
_entity.id
_entity.type
_entity.pdbx_description
1 polymer ?
#
loop_
_entity_poly.entity_id
_entity_poly.type
_entity_poly.pdbx_seq_one_letter_code
_entity_poly.pdbx_strand_id
1 'polypeptide(L)'
;MSDFKEHLTGLEKSNFLSKVLKVLDRKTPADNDEIFNLIEKEIEKSQKLMPTLEIIAQVSPLIGLLGTVIGMIDSFNELELGGSLVDPSILAGGIWTALLTTAMGLIVAIPALISHYFFDRKIMQKYKRTETIIFRIKSIA
;
A
#
# COMPACT_ATOMS: atom_id res chain seq x y z
N MET A 1 -12.03 4.14 37.56
CA MET A 1 -13.23 4.04 36.68
C MET A 1 -13.37 5.25 35.74
N SER A 2 -13.07 6.48 36.20
CA SER A 2 -13.17 7.73 35.41
C SER A 2 -12.17 7.81 34.25
N ASP A 3 -10.88 7.57 34.52
CA ASP A 3 -9.80 7.66 33.50
C ASP A 3 -9.90 6.63 32.37
N PHE A 4 -10.58 5.51 32.62
CA PHE A 4 -10.79 4.44 31.64
C PHE A 4 -11.87 4.82 30.61
N LYS A 5 -12.93 5.51 31.04
CA LYS A 5 -13.99 6.01 30.14
C LYS A 5 -13.50 7.18 29.27
N GLU A 6 -12.58 7.98 29.76
CA GLU A 6 -12.01 9.12 29.02
C GLU A 6 -11.00 8.68 27.94
N HIS A 7 -10.28 7.57 28.16
CA HIS A 7 -9.47 6.93 27.11
C HIS A 7 -10.31 6.17 26.06
N LEU A 8 -11.53 5.77 26.41
CA LEU A 8 -12.47 5.07 25.52
C LEU A 8 -13.27 6.03 24.63
N THR A 9 -13.49 7.27 25.03
CA THR A 9 -14.29 8.28 24.28
C THR A 9 -13.64 8.68 22.95
N GLY A 10 -12.31 8.57 22.83
CA GLY A 10 -11.60 8.70 21.55
C GLY A 10 -11.73 7.49 20.61
N LEU A 11 -12.27 6.36 21.10
CA LEU A 11 -12.41 5.08 20.41
C LEU A 11 -13.88 4.60 20.30
N GLU A 12 -14.79 5.22 21.04
CA GLU A 12 -16.24 4.94 21.13
C GLU A 12 -17.00 5.11 19.80
N LYS A 13 -16.35 5.55 18.73
CA LYS A 13 -16.95 5.61 17.38
C LYS A 13 -16.80 4.33 16.55
N SER A 14 -16.09 3.30 17.02
CA SER A 14 -15.92 2.07 16.24
C SER A 14 -16.92 0.98 16.63
N ASN A 15 -17.61 0.43 15.62
CA ASN A 15 -18.45 -0.76 15.71
C ASN A 15 -17.68 -2.00 16.24
N PHE A 16 -16.34 -1.91 16.30
CA PHE A 16 -15.41 -2.95 16.75
C PHE A 16 -15.39 -3.11 18.27
N LEU A 17 -15.27 -2.03 19.06
CA LEU A 17 -15.24 -2.13 20.53
C LEU A 17 -16.54 -2.67 21.11
N SER A 18 -17.69 -2.30 20.51
CA SER A 18 -18.99 -2.88 20.88
C SER A 18 -19.04 -4.38 20.61
N LYS A 19 -18.44 -4.86 19.51
CA LYS A 19 -18.34 -6.29 19.21
C LYS A 19 -17.43 -7.02 20.21
N VAL A 20 -16.26 -6.46 20.52
CA VAL A 20 -15.32 -7.05 21.49
C VAL A 20 -15.92 -7.13 22.89
N LEU A 21 -16.60 -6.05 23.35
CA LEU A 21 -17.27 -6.05 24.66
C LEU A 21 -18.40 -7.08 24.73
N LYS A 22 -19.17 -7.29 23.65
CA LYS A 22 -20.21 -8.34 23.59
C LYS A 22 -19.64 -9.76 23.69
N VAL A 23 -18.45 -10.00 23.16
CA VAL A 23 -17.78 -11.31 23.27
C VAL A 23 -17.30 -11.52 24.70
N LEU A 24 -16.67 -10.52 25.32
CA LEU A 24 -16.19 -10.61 26.71
C LEU A 24 -17.31 -10.77 27.75
N ASP A 25 -18.50 -10.23 27.47
CA ASP A 25 -19.67 -10.37 28.36
C ASP A 25 -20.20 -11.81 28.42
N ARG A 26 -19.83 -12.68 27.47
CA ARG A 26 -20.26 -14.10 27.44
C ARG A 26 -19.48 -15.01 28.41
N LYS A 27 -18.38 -14.54 29.02
CA LYS A 27 -17.59 -15.25 30.05
C LYS A 27 -17.19 -16.69 29.65
N THR A 28 -16.76 -16.91 28.41
CA THR A 28 -16.36 -18.25 27.92
C THR A 28 -14.86 -18.33 27.62
N PRO A 29 -14.17 -19.46 27.89
CA PRO A 29 -12.75 -19.60 27.56
C PRO A 29 -12.45 -19.55 26.04
N ALA A 30 -13.47 -19.70 25.19
CA ALA A 30 -13.41 -19.54 23.73
C ALA A 30 -13.33 -18.06 23.25
N ASP A 31 -13.42 -17.10 24.17
CA ASP A 31 -13.49 -15.67 23.83
C ASP A 31 -12.20 -15.13 23.20
N ASN A 32 -11.03 -15.74 23.50
CA ASN A 32 -9.76 -15.28 22.94
C ASN A 32 -9.71 -15.50 21.42
N ASP A 33 -10.06 -16.70 20.95
CA ASP A 33 -10.03 -17.04 19.53
C ASP A 33 -11.03 -16.19 18.75
N GLU A 34 -12.20 -15.91 19.31
CA GLU A 34 -13.20 -15.04 18.68
C GLU A 34 -12.71 -13.58 18.61
N ILE A 35 -12.05 -13.07 19.65
CA ILE A 35 -11.44 -11.74 19.64
C ILE A 35 -10.30 -11.65 18.62
N PHE A 36 -9.42 -12.66 18.54
CA PHE A 36 -8.36 -12.71 17.53
C PHE A 36 -8.94 -12.67 16.11
N ASN A 37 -9.96 -13.47 15.83
CA ASN A 37 -10.65 -13.48 14.53
C ASN A 37 -11.30 -12.11 14.20
N LEU A 38 -11.82 -11.39 15.19
CA LEU A 38 -12.37 -10.05 14.99
C LEU A 38 -11.29 -9.02 14.67
N ILE A 39 -10.14 -9.09 15.34
CA ILE A 39 -8.99 -8.23 15.07
C ILE A 39 -8.49 -8.48 13.65
N GLU A 40 -8.28 -9.74 13.27
CA GLU A 40 -7.77 -10.14 11.96
C GLU A 40 -8.67 -9.61 10.83
N LYS A 41 -10.00 -9.80 10.95
CA LYS A 41 -10.96 -9.24 9.99
C LYS A 41 -10.91 -7.72 9.87
N GLU A 42 -10.61 -7.00 10.94
CA GLU A 42 -10.53 -5.54 10.91
C GLU A 42 -9.21 -5.05 10.27
N ILE A 43 -8.12 -5.80 10.46
CA ILE A 43 -6.84 -5.57 9.78
C ILE A 43 -6.99 -5.85 8.29
N GLU A 44 -7.56 -7.00 7.91
CA GLU A 44 -7.75 -7.39 6.49
C GLU A 44 -8.51 -6.30 5.72
N LYS A 45 -9.58 -5.75 6.31
CA LYS A 45 -10.32 -4.63 5.71
C LYS A 45 -9.45 -3.40 5.49
N SER A 46 -8.57 -3.11 6.45
CA SER A 46 -7.65 -1.97 6.38
C SER A 46 -6.54 -2.22 5.35
N GLN A 47 -6.16 -3.48 5.12
CA GLN A 47 -5.10 -3.88 4.18
C GLN A 47 -5.58 -4.09 2.74
N LYS A 48 -6.90 -4.15 2.50
CA LYS A 48 -7.49 -4.52 1.20
C LYS A 48 -6.89 -3.80 -0.03
N LEU A 49 -6.49 -2.53 0.10
CA LEU A 49 -5.95 -1.74 -1.01
C LEU A 49 -4.40 -1.70 -1.05
N MET A 50 -3.72 -2.23 -0.02
CA MET A 50 -2.25 -2.19 0.07
C MET A 50 -1.58 -3.01 -1.05
N PRO A 51 -2.01 -4.25 -1.36
CA PRO A 51 -1.38 -5.03 -2.43
C PRO A 51 -1.47 -4.35 -3.79
N THR A 52 -2.57 -3.66 -4.07
CA THR A 52 -2.73 -2.90 -5.32
C THR A 52 -1.71 -1.77 -5.42
N LEU A 53 -1.48 -1.05 -4.33
CA LEU A 53 -0.54 0.06 -4.30
C LEU A 53 0.92 -0.42 -4.43
N GLU A 54 1.22 -1.57 -3.80
CA GLU A 54 2.49 -2.26 -3.93
C GLU A 54 2.75 -2.70 -5.40
N ILE A 55 1.76 -3.32 -6.04
CA ILE A 55 1.85 -3.72 -7.45
C ILE A 55 2.09 -2.50 -8.35
N ILE A 56 1.36 -1.40 -8.15
CA ILE A 56 1.56 -0.17 -8.94
C ILE A 56 2.99 0.36 -8.77
N ALA A 57 3.49 0.40 -7.53
CA ALA A 57 4.84 0.86 -7.25
C ALA A 57 5.92 -0.01 -7.94
N GLN A 58 5.71 -1.32 -8.03
CA GLN A 58 6.66 -2.25 -8.64
C GLN A 58 6.55 -2.32 -10.17
N VAL A 59 5.33 -2.26 -10.72
CA VAL A 59 5.08 -2.45 -12.16
C VAL A 59 5.28 -1.16 -12.95
N SER A 60 4.99 0.02 -12.38
CA SER A 60 5.11 1.30 -13.11
C SER A 60 6.54 1.57 -13.66
N PRO A 61 7.63 1.30 -12.92
CA PRO A 61 8.99 1.42 -13.45
C PRO A 61 9.28 0.44 -14.59
N LEU A 62 8.75 -0.79 -14.48
CA LEU A 62 8.93 -1.81 -15.51
C LEU A 62 8.22 -1.43 -16.82
N ILE A 63 7.04 -0.79 -16.72
CA ILE A 63 6.34 -0.22 -17.89
C ILE A 63 7.17 0.92 -18.51
N GLY A 64 7.76 1.79 -17.68
CA GLY A 64 8.63 2.88 -18.17
C GLY A 64 9.88 2.36 -18.90
N LEU A 65 10.50 1.30 -18.36
CA LEU A 65 11.62 0.58 -18.97
C LEU A 65 11.19 -0.13 -20.27
N LEU A 66 10.00 -0.73 -20.32
CA LEU A 66 9.48 -1.29 -21.57
C LEU A 66 9.37 -0.19 -22.65
N GLY A 67 8.96 1.01 -22.26
CA GLY A 67 8.93 2.17 -23.16
C GLY A 67 10.31 2.55 -23.72
N THR A 68 11.40 2.37 -22.95
CA THR A 68 12.75 2.63 -23.50
C THR A 68 13.12 1.61 -24.56
N VAL A 69 12.78 0.35 -24.33
CA VAL A 69 13.06 -0.73 -25.27
C VAL A 69 12.32 -0.47 -26.58
N ILE A 70 11.03 -0.11 -26.51
CA ILE A 70 10.23 0.23 -27.68
C ILE A 70 10.82 1.44 -28.42
N GLY A 71 11.10 2.54 -27.71
CA GLY A 71 11.67 3.74 -28.33
C GLY A 71 13.02 3.51 -29.01
N MET A 72 13.87 2.66 -28.43
CA MET A 72 15.13 2.26 -29.04
C MET A 72 14.92 1.38 -30.28
N ILE A 73 13.96 0.45 -30.26
CA ILE A 73 13.60 -0.38 -31.43
C ILE A 73 13.16 0.52 -32.58
N ASP A 74 12.27 1.49 -32.31
CA ASP A 74 11.78 2.43 -33.32
C ASP A 74 12.92 3.29 -33.89
N SER A 75 13.82 3.76 -33.02
CA SER A 75 15.02 4.52 -33.42
C SER A 75 15.88 3.72 -34.40
N PHE A 76 16.16 2.45 -34.08
CA PHE A 76 16.99 1.59 -34.94
C PHE A 76 16.30 1.25 -36.26
N ASN A 77 14.97 1.09 -36.25
CA ASN A 77 14.21 0.87 -37.47
C ASN A 77 14.26 2.09 -38.41
N GLU A 78 14.16 3.31 -37.88
CA GLU A 78 14.32 4.54 -38.69
C GLU A 78 15.74 4.69 -39.25
N LEU A 79 16.76 4.31 -38.46
CA LEU A 79 18.15 4.26 -38.92
C LEU A 79 18.33 3.29 -40.10
N GLU A 80 17.74 2.10 -40.03
CA GLU A 80 17.82 1.09 -41.10
C GLU A 80 17.16 1.58 -42.40
N LEU A 81 16.00 2.22 -42.29
CA LEU A 81 15.26 2.76 -43.44
C LEU A 81 15.95 4.00 -44.06
N GLY A 82 16.71 4.75 -43.28
CA GLY A 82 17.42 5.97 -43.72
C GLY A 82 18.63 5.75 -44.64
N GLY A 83 19.11 4.51 -44.79
CA GLY A 83 20.20 4.19 -45.71
C GLY A 83 21.56 4.80 -45.33
N SER A 84 22.32 5.32 -46.31
CA SER A 84 23.73 5.74 -46.11
C SER A 84 23.94 7.18 -45.59
N LEU A 85 22.88 8.00 -45.56
CA LEU A 85 22.92 9.40 -45.10
C LEU A 85 21.94 9.56 -43.94
N VAL A 86 22.27 8.95 -42.81
CA VAL A 86 21.48 9.08 -41.60
C VAL A 86 21.93 10.31 -40.82
N ASP A 87 21.00 11.22 -40.54
CA ASP A 87 21.20 12.32 -39.61
C ASP A 87 21.21 11.81 -38.16
N PRO A 88 22.30 12.02 -37.38
CA PRO A 88 22.40 11.60 -35.97
C PRO A 88 21.28 12.17 -35.07
N SER A 89 20.63 13.26 -35.49
CA SER A 89 19.53 13.87 -34.74
C SER A 89 18.30 12.95 -34.60
N ILE A 90 18.09 12.04 -35.56
CA ILE A 90 16.99 11.07 -35.53
C ILE A 90 17.16 10.12 -34.34
N LEU A 91 18.35 9.55 -34.19
CA LEU A 91 18.70 8.67 -33.06
C LEU A 91 18.57 9.41 -31.72
N ALA A 92 18.99 10.67 -31.66
CA ALA A 92 18.89 11.47 -30.44
C ALA A 92 17.42 11.69 -30.00
N GLY A 93 16.50 11.86 -30.95
CA GLY A 93 15.06 12.00 -30.67
C GLY A 93 14.44 10.74 -30.06
N GLY A 94 14.80 9.56 -30.55
CA GLY A 94 14.30 8.31 -30.02
C GLY A 94 14.90 7.94 -28.66
N ILE A 95 16.18 8.25 -28.41
CA ILE A 95 16.79 8.13 -27.07
C ILE A 95 16.10 9.07 -26.06
N TRP A 96 15.81 10.31 -26.46
CA TRP A 96 15.08 11.25 -25.62
C TRP A 96 13.70 10.69 -25.21
N THR A 97 12.97 10.16 -26.18
CA THR A 97 11.64 9.59 -25.96
C THR A 97 11.72 8.38 -25.01
N ALA A 98 12.70 7.49 -25.22
CA ALA A 98 12.98 6.37 -24.33
C ALA A 98 13.23 6.82 -22.88
N LEU A 99 14.09 7.82 -22.68
CA LEU A 99 14.39 8.34 -21.34
C LEU A 99 13.15 8.98 -20.68
N LEU A 100 12.32 9.66 -21.46
CA LEU A 100 11.09 10.27 -20.98
C LEU A 100 10.08 9.23 -20.46
N THR A 101 9.92 8.08 -21.14
CA THR A 101 9.00 7.02 -20.67
C THR A 101 9.47 6.41 -19.34
N THR A 102 10.78 6.27 -19.14
CA THR A 102 11.33 5.84 -17.85
C THR A 102 11.02 6.83 -16.75
N ALA A 103 11.23 8.13 -17.02
CA ALA A 103 10.93 9.18 -16.06
C ALA A 103 9.44 9.18 -15.67
N MET A 104 8.54 8.98 -16.64
CA MET A 104 7.09 8.85 -16.39
C MET A 104 6.77 7.64 -15.49
N GLY A 105 7.37 6.48 -15.74
CA GLY A 105 7.18 5.29 -14.91
C GLY A 105 7.62 5.52 -13.45
N LEU A 106 8.73 6.23 -13.25
CA LEU A 106 9.22 6.59 -11.91
C LEU A 106 8.34 7.64 -11.23
N ILE A 107 7.80 8.61 -11.96
CA ILE A 107 6.90 9.63 -11.43
C ILE A 107 5.63 9.01 -10.84
N VAL A 108 5.15 7.89 -11.38
CA VAL A 108 4.02 7.14 -10.80
C VAL A 108 4.47 6.23 -9.67
N ALA A 109 5.60 5.54 -9.81
CA ALA A 109 6.09 4.57 -8.85
C ALA A 109 6.45 5.18 -7.49
N ILE A 110 7.11 6.34 -7.49
CA ILE A 110 7.61 6.98 -6.26
C ILE A 110 6.46 7.37 -5.31
N PRO A 111 5.42 8.12 -5.74
CA PRO A 111 4.28 8.43 -4.89
C PRO A 111 3.51 7.19 -4.43
N ALA A 112 3.38 6.17 -5.27
CA ALA A 112 2.73 4.91 -4.90
C ALA A 112 3.50 4.22 -3.76
N LEU A 113 4.82 4.12 -3.87
CA LEU A 113 5.68 3.50 -2.86
C LEU A 113 5.66 4.27 -1.53
N ILE A 114 5.75 5.61 -1.58
CA ILE A 114 5.66 6.46 -0.39
C ILE A 114 4.31 6.25 0.31
N SER A 115 3.22 6.24 -0.46
CA SER A 115 1.89 6.02 0.06
C SER A 115 1.76 4.64 0.69
N HIS A 116 2.34 3.60 0.06
CA HIS A 116 2.36 2.24 0.60
C HIS A 116 3.02 2.21 1.99
N TYR A 117 4.23 2.73 2.13
CA TYR A 117 4.90 2.76 3.43
C TYR A 117 4.15 3.60 4.48
N PHE A 118 3.51 4.69 4.07
CA PHE A 118 2.75 5.53 4.99
C PHE A 118 1.51 4.81 5.53
N PHE A 119 0.74 4.14 4.66
CA PHE A 119 -0.46 3.41 5.07
C PHE A 119 -0.11 2.16 5.86
N ASP A 120 0.92 1.42 5.47
CA ASP A 120 1.38 0.24 6.19
C ASP A 120 1.75 0.59 7.65
N ARG A 121 2.53 1.66 7.85
CA ARG A 121 2.84 2.19 9.18
C ARG A 121 1.58 2.55 9.98
N LYS A 122 0.59 3.19 9.35
CA LYS A 122 -0.68 3.55 10.01
C LYS A 122 -1.49 2.32 10.42
N ILE A 123 -1.54 1.28 9.58
CA ILE A 123 -2.23 0.03 9.90
C ILE A 123 -1.54 -0.68 11.06
N MET A 124 -0.20 -0.76 11.03
CA MET A 124 0.58 -1.36 12.11
C MET A 124 0.39 -0.63 13.45
N GLN A 125 0.30 0.71 13.44
CA GLN A 125 -0.01 1.49 14.64
C GLN A 125 -1.43 1.22 15.16
N LYS A 126 -2.42 1.11 14.27
CA LYS A 126 -3.79 0.73 14.65
C LYS A 126 -3.83 -0.66 15.29
N TYR A 127 -3.11 -1.62 14.71
CA TYR A 127 -3.02 -2.99 15.23
C TYR A 127 -2.47 -3.02 16.66
N LYS A 128 -1.30 -2.40 16.88
CA LYS A 128 -0.67 -2.32 18.22
C LYS A 128 -1.58 -1.67 19.26
N ARG A 129 -2.31 -0.61 18.87
CA ARG A 129 -3.25 0.07 19.76
C ARG A 129 -4.40 -0.85 20.17
N THR A 130 -4.97 -1.59 19.21
CA THR A 130 -6.05 -2.55 19.47
C THR A 130 -5.60 -3.68 20.40
N GLU A 131 -4.44 -4.26 20.16
CA GLU A 131 -3.86 -5.31 21.00
C GLU A 131 -3.63 -4.84 22.45
N THR A 132 -3.08 -3.63 22.61
CA THR A 132 -2.86 -3.02 23.94
C THR A 132 -4.16 -2.82 24.71
N ILE A 133 -5.23 -2.38 24.03
CA ILE A 133 -6.54 -2.15 24.66
C ILE A 133 -7.14 -3.48 25.11
N ILE A 134 -7.07 -4.51 24.28
CA ILE A 134 -7.61 -5.83 24.60
C ILE A 134 -6.89 -6.45 25.80
N PHE A 135 -5.55 -6.34 25.85
CA PHE A 135 -4.78 -6.80 27.00
C PHE A 135 -5.20 -6.09 28.29
N ARG A 136 -5.41 -4.77 28.24
CA ARG A 136 -5.90 -3.99 29.39
C ARG A 136 -7.30 -4.38 29.81
N ILE A 137 -8.22 -4.58 28.87
CA ILE A 137 -9.59 -5.02 29.19
C ILE A 137 -9.57 -6.38 29.88
N LYS A 138 -8.79 -7.33 29.36
CA LYS A 138 -8.65 -8.67 29.95
C LYS A 138 -8.00 -8.66 31.33
N SER A 139 -7.16 -7.67 31.64
CA SER A 139 -6.59 -7.52 32.98
C SER A 139 -7.56 -6.93 34.01
N ILE A 140 -8.68 -6.33 33.57
CA ILE A 140 -9.66 -5.65 34.42
C ILE A 140 -10.94 -6.49 34.61
N ALA A 141 -11.29 -7.33 33.61
CA ALA A 141 -12.41 -8.26 33.65
C ALA A 141 -12.07 -9.56 34.40
#